data_AF-A0A7S3I6A6-F1
#
_entry.id   AF-A0A7S3I6A6-F1
#
_cell.length_a   1.000
_cell.length_b   1.000
_cell.length_c   1.000
_cell.angle_alpha   90.00
_cell.angle_beta   90.00
_cell.angle_gamma   90.00
#
_symmetry.space_group_name_H-M   'P 1'
#
loop_
_entity.id
_entity.type
_entity.pdbx_description
1 polymer ?
#
loop_
_entity_poly.entity_id
_entity_poly.type
_entity_poly.pdbx_seq_one_letter_code
_entity_poly.pdbx_strand_id
1 'polypeptide(L)'
;YNKIMNRFCAALSAIALLGASLAQAEQVIGEAQNDPSEYAQWADLMANLGYTWEAFKLTTEDGWTLTTFRITGQEGEEHVPRNPNLMPVLMMPGQGTDSCALLGDGHHHDVVPLPIQLYNSGFDVYLANNRGTQYSQ
;
A
#
# COMPACT_ATOMS: atom_id res chain seq x y z
N TYR A 1 -47.58 22.23 12.48
CA TYR A 1 -46.74 22.58 11.33
C TYR A 1 -45.24 22.65 11.67
N ASN A 2 -44.81 23.50 12.61
CA ASN A 2 -43.37 23.67 12.97
C ASN A 2 -42.63 22.38 13.43
N LYS A 3 -43.33 21.44 14.08
CA LYS A 3 -42.71 20.19 14.58
C LYS A 3 -42.39 19.16 13.48
N ILE A 4 -43.07 19.24 12.33
CA ILE A 4 -42.87 18.32 11.20
C ILE A 4 -41.75 18.84 10.30
N MET A 5 -41.69 20.16 10.07
CA MET A 5 -40.62 20.82 9.31
C MET A 5 -39.23 20.65 9.95
N ASN A 6 -39.11 20.75 11.27
CA ASN A 6 -37.82 20.55 11.95
C ASN A 6 -37.27 19.12 11.85
N ARG A 7 -38.16 18.11 11.76
CA ARG A 7 -37.74 16.70 11.63
C ARG A 7 -37.28 16.37 10.21
N PHE A 8 -37.84 17.04 9.21
CA PHE A 8 -37.38 16.95 7.82
C PHE A 8 -36.00 17.58 7.62
N CYS A 9 -35.75 18.77 8.19
CA CYS A 9 -34.43 19.40 8.13
C CYS A 9 -33.34 18.57 8.82
N ALA A 10 -33.63 18.00 10.00
CA ALA A 10 -32.67 17.17 10.73
C ALA A 10 -32.38 15.83 10.04
N ALA A 11 -33.37 15.24 9.36
CA ALA A 11 -33.16 14.02 8.59
C ALA A 11 -32.34 14.28 7.32
N LEU A 12 -32.58 15.40 6.63
CA LEU A 12 -31.78 15.80 5.46
C LEU A 12 -30.31 16.09 5.82
N SER A 13 -30.06 16.78 6.94
CA SER A 13 -28.69 17.05 7.38
C SER A 13 -27.95 15.79 7.85
N ALA A 14 -28.64 14.85 8.50
CA ALA A 14 -28.06 13.56 8.89
C ALA A 14 -27.68 12.69 7.67
N ILE A 15 -28.52 12.67 6.64
CA ILE A 15 -28.23 11.95 5.39
C ILE A 15 -27.04 12.60 4.65
N ALA A 16 -26.96 13.93 4.63
CA ALA A 16 -25.82 14.64 4.04
C ALA A 16 -24.50 14.38 4.81
N LEU A 17 -24.56 14.30 6.15
CA LEU A 17 -23.40 13.97 6.98
C LEU A 17 -22.91 12.52 6.79
N LEU A 18 -23.83 11.55 6.68
CA LEU A 18 -23.48 10.17 6.35
C LEU A 18 -22.89 10.03 4.93
N GLY A 19 -23.47 10.74 3.96
CA GLY A 19 -22.97 10.76 2.58
C GLY A 19 -21.58 11.39 2.47
N ALA A 20 -21.32 12.47 3.21
CA ALA A 20 -20.00 13.08 3.26
C ALA A 20 -18.95 12.14 3.88
N SER A 21 -19.25 11.48 5.01
CA SER A 21 -18.29 10.56 5.64
C SER A 21 -17.94 9.33 4.79
N LEU A 22 -18.88 8.86 3.95
CA LEU A 22 -18.62 7.76 3.01
C LEU A 22 -17.73 8.21 1.84
N ALA A 23 -17.86 9.47 1.39
CA ALA A 23 -17.02 10.05 0.35
C ALA A 23 -15.58 10.32 0.81
N GLN A 24 -15.34 10.60 2.11
CA GLN A 24 -13.97 10.71 2.65
C GLN A 24 -13.28 9.35 2.85
N ALA A 25 -14.02 8.24 2.88
CA ALA A 25 -13.45 6.90 3.02
C ALA A 25 -12.98 6.32 1.67
N GLU A 26 -13.34 6.96 0.55
CA GLU A 26 -12.80 6.66 -0.78
C GLU A 26 -11.39 7.27 -0.89
N GLN A 27 -10.51 6.61 -0.14
CA GLN A 27 -9.06 6.57 -0.15
C GLN A 27 -8.30 7.49 -1.11
N VAL A 28 -7.22 8.05 -0.57
CA VAL A 28 -5.96 8.27 -1.30
C VAL A 28 -5.48 6.89 -1.80
N ILE A 29 -6.13 6.34 -2.82
CA ILE A 29 -5.68 5.13 -3.50
C ILE A 29 -4.56 5.60 -4.40
N GLY A 30 -3.32 5.38 -3.97
CA GLY A 30 -2.22 5.51 -4.91
C GLY A 30 -2.49 4.63 -6.12
N GLU A 31 -2.26 5.16 -7.32
CA GLU A 31 -2.39 4.34 -8.53
C GLU A 31 -1.29 3.27 -8.51
N ALA A 32 -1.65 2.03 -8.83
CA ALA A 32 -0.68 0.97 -9.04
C ALA A 32 0.11 1.29 -10.31
N GLN A 33 1.38 1.66 -10.16
CA GLN A 33 2.29 1.96 -11.25
C GLN A 33 3.48 1.02 -11.21
N ASN A 34 3.45 0.00 -12.06
CA ASN A 34 4.50 -1.02 -12.11
C ASN A 34 5.39 -0.77 -13.31
N ASP A 35 6.05 0.38 -13.38
CA ASP A 35 7.13 0.58 -14.34
C ASP A 35 8.42 0.00 -13.72
N PRO A 36 8.90 -1.18 -14.17
CA PRO A 36 10.09 -1.79 -13.59
C PRO A 36 11.35 -0.95 -13.85
N SER A 37 11.34 -0.09 -14.88
CA SER A 37 12.48 0.77 -15.21
C SER A 37 12.64 1.94 -14.23
N GLU A 38 11.54 2.40 -13.63
CA GLU A 38 11.56 3.43 -12.57
C GLU A 38 12.12 2.87 -11.25
N TYR A 39 11.92 1.57 -11.02
CA TYR A 39 12.28 0.89 -9.78
C TYR A 39 13.29 -0.23 -10.02
N ALA A 40 14.28 -0.02 -10.90
CA ALA A 40 15.20 -1.08 -11.36
C ALA A 40 15.83 -1.91 -10.22
N GLN A 41 16.36 -1.24 -9.18
CA GLN A 41 16.97 -1.94 -8.04
C GLN A 41 15.96 -2.81 -7.26
N TRP A 42 14.74 -2.32 -7.11
CA TRP A 42 13.65 -3.06 -6.45
C TRP A 42 13.17 -4.23 -7.32
N ALA A 43 13.05 -4.00 -8.63
CA ALA A 43 12.67 -5.02 -9.60
C ALA A 43 13.66 -6.18 -9.61
N ASP A 44 14.97 -5.87 -9.64
CA ASP A 44 16.05 -6.86 -9.57
C ASP A 44 16.00 -7.65 -8.26
N LEU A 45 15.79 -6.97 -7.13
CA LEU A 45 15.67 -7.61 -5.82
C LEU A 45 14.48 -8.59 -5.75
N MET A 46 13.31 -8.16 -6.22
CA MET A 46 12.11 -8.98 -6.22
C MET A 46 12.20 -10.16 -7.20
N ALA A 47 12.84 -9.95 -8.36
CA ALA A 47 13.12 -11.02 -9.32
C ALA A 47 14.09 -12.06 -8.74
N ASN A 48 15.15 -11.63 -8.06
CA ASN A 48 16.08 -12.55 -7.38
C ASN A 48 15.39 -13.38 -6.28
N LEU A 49 14.37 -12.80 -5.62
CA LEU A 49 13.55 -13.50 -4.63
C LEU A 49 12.46 -14.38 -5.27
N GLY A 50 12.13 -14.20 -6.55
CA GLY A 50 11.08 -14.92 -7.26
C GLY A 50 9.67 -14.45 -6.91
N TYR A 51 9.46 -13.16 -6.64
CA TYR A 51 8.15 -12.59 -6.30
C TYR A 51 7.76 -11.43 -7.23
N THR A 52 6.46 -11.34 -7.50
CA THR A 52 5.84 -10.21 -8.21
C THR A 52 5.43 -9.12 -7.23
N TRP A 53 5.36 -7.88 -7.71
CA TRP A 53 5.08 -6.73 -6.88
C TRP A 53 4.26 -5.66 -7.61
N GLU A 54 3.64 -4.80 -6.80
CA GLU A 54 2.96 -3.57 -7.22
C GLU A 54 3.54 -2.36 -6.51
N ALA A 55 3.70 -1.22 -7.19
CA ALA A 55 4.04 0.05 -6.54
C ALA A 55 2.86 1.01 -6.53
N PHE A 56 2.60 1.62 -5.39
CA PHE A 56 1.56 2.63 -5.18
C PHE A 56 2.22 3.97 -4.90
N LYS A 57 1.93 4.96 -5.74
CA LYS A 57 2.38 6.34 -5.53
C LYS A 57 1.30 7.14 -4.82
N LEU A 58 1.63 7.75 -3.70
CA LEU A 58 0.73 8.63 -2.95
C LEU A 58 1.35 10.02 -2.83
N THR A 59 0.64 11.03 -3.29
CA THR A 59 1.02 12.43 -3.04
C THR A 59 0.42 12.89 -1.72
N THR A 60 1.29 13.28 -0.80
CA THR A 60 0.91 13.86 0.49
C THR A 60 0.42 15.30 0.34
N GLU A 61 -0.33 15.81 1.32
CA GLU A 61 -0.87 17.18 1.29
C GLU A 61 0.22 18.25 1.16
N ASP A 62 1.41 17.97 1.70
CA ASP A 62 2.58 18.84 1.62
C ASP A 62 3.40 18.65 0.33
N GLY A 63 2.91 17.87 -0.63
CA GLY A 63 3.43 17.78 -1.99
C GLY A 63 4.50 16.71 -2.23
N TRP A 64 4.82 15.89 -1.23
CA TRP A 64 5.79 14.79 -1.41
C TRP A 64 5.12 13.57 -2.03
N THR A 65 5.82 12.90 -2.95
CA THR A 65 5.35 11.65 -3.56
C THR A 65 6.00 10.47 -2.86
N LEU A 66 5.20 9.70 -2.13
CA LEU A 66 5.63 8.49 -1.43
C LEU A 66 5.32 7.26 -2.26
N THR A 67 6.27 6.34 -2.36
CA THR A 67 6.07 5.04 -3.01
C THR A 67 5.95 3.95 -1.97
N THR A 68 4.88 3.17 -2.04
CA THR A 68 4.67 1.96 -1.25
C THR A 68 4.65 0.75 -2.17
N PHE A 69 5.48 -0.25 -1.89
CA PHE A 69 5.48 -1.51 -2.63
C PHE A 69 4.54 -2.52 -1.97
N ARG A 70 3.95 -3.42 -2.74
CA ARG A 70 3.12 -4.53 -2.28
C ARG A 70 3.59 -5.79 -2.96
N ILE A 71 3.61 -6.90 -2.24
CA ILE A 71 3.92 -8.21 -2.81
C ILE A 71 2.63 -8.84 -3.33
N THR A 72 2.62 -9.32 -4.58
CA THR A 72 1.39 -9.75 -5.28
C THR A 72 1.34 -11.22 -5.65
N GLY A 73 2.42 -11.96 -5.50
CA GLY A 73 2.50 -13.33 -6.03
C GLY A 73 3.92 -13.86 -6.02
N GLN A 74 4.07 -15.17 -6.13
CA GLN A 74 5.33 -15.75 -6.62
C GLN A 74 5.41 -15.59 -8.14
N GLU A 75 6.63 -15.55 -8.67
CA GLU A 75 6.85 -15.47 -10.11
C GLU A 75 6.25 -16.71 -10.82
N GLY A 76 5.38 -16.47 -11.80
CA GLY A 76 4.67 -17.54 -12.53
C GLY A 76 3.33 -17.95 -11.93
N GLU A 77 2.95 -17.44 -10.74
CA GLU A 77 1.59 -17.57 -10.21
C GLU A 77 0.66 -16.47 -10.74
N GLU A 78 -0.65 -16.72 -10.69
CA GLU A 78 -1.63 -15.67 -11.00
C GLU A 78 -1.49 -14.53 -9.99
N HIS A 79 -1.54 -13.31 -10.51
CA HIS A 79 -1.54 -12.10 -9.69
C HIS A 79 -2.64 -12.18 -8.63
N VAL A 80 -2.27 -12.06 -7.35
CA VAL A 80 -3.22 -12.11 -6.24
C VAL A 80 -3.96 -10.76 -6.17
N PRO A 81 -5.25 -10.70 -6.55
CA PRO A 81 -6.00 -9.45 -6.48
C PRO A 81 -6.11 -9.02 -5.02
N ARG A 82 -6.26 -7.71 -4.78
CA ARG A 82 -6.57 -7.20 -3.45
C ARG A 82 -7.81 -7.91 -2.90
N ASN A 83 -7.61 -8.71 -1.87
CA ASN A 83 -8.68 -9.43 -1.20
C ASN A 83 -8.93 -8.77 0.15
N PRO A 84 -10.09 -8.12 0.35
CA PRO A 84 -10.41 -7.43 1.60
C PRO A 84 -10.52 -8.36 2.81
N ASN A 85 -10.52 -9.68 2.61
CA ASN A 85 -10.50 -10.67 3.69
C ASN A 85 -9.09 -11.01 4.18
N LEU A 86 -8.04 -10.61 3.46
CA LEU A 86 -6.66 -10.76 3.92
C LEU A 86 -6.34 -9.68 4.94
N MET A 87 -5.57 -10.03 5.97
CA MET A 87 -5.09 -9.06 6.95
C MET A 87 -3.92 -8.28 6.34
N PRO A 88 -4.04 -6.95 6.16
CA PRO A 88 -2.96 -6.15 5.62
C PRO A 88 -1.89 -5.92 6.67
N VAL A 89 -0.62 -6.06 6.28
CA VAL A 89 0.54 -5.74 7.08
C VAL A 89 1.34 -4.66 6.38
N LEU A 90 1.50 -3.51 7.05
CA LEU A 90 2.35 -2.43 6.58
C LEU A 90 3.68 -2.46 7.34
N MET A 91 4.78 -2.55 6.59
CA MET A 91 6.13 -2.53 7.12
C MET A 91 6.82 -1.22 6.76
N MET A 92 7.48 -0.63 7.76
CA MET A 92 8.20 0.64 7.63
C MET A 92 9.71 0.41 7.82
N PRO A 93 10.56 1.00 6.97
CA PRO A 93 12.00 0.96 7.16
C PRO A 93 12.44 1.88 8.31
N GLY A 94 13.65 1.62 8.80
CA GLY A 94 14.31 2.42 9.83
C GLY A 94 14.79 3.78 9.34
N GLN A 95 15.52 4.49 10.20
CA GLN A 95 16.07 5.79 9.87
C GLN A 95 17.19 5.66 8.82
N GLY A 96 17.10 6.43 7.75
CA GLY A 96 18.11 6.47 6.69
C GLY A 96 18.11 5.25 5.76
N THR A 97 17.08 4.41 5.84
CA THR A 97 16.91 3.25 4.96
C THR A 97 15.58 3.30 4.21
N ASP A 98 15.45 2.44 3.20
CA ASP A 98 14.25 2.26 2.39
C ASP A 98 13.70 0.84 2.52
N SER A 99 12.62 0.56 1.81
CA SER A 99 11.95 -0.75 1.80
C SER A 99 12.86 -1.92 1.40
N CYS A 100 13.94 -1.71 0.63
CA CYS A 100 14.86 -2.79 0.26
C CYS A 100 15.56 -3.36 1.50
N ALA A 101 15.86 -2.53 2.50
CA ALA A 101 16.52 -2.98 3.73
C ALA A 101 15.71 -4.03 4.51
N LEU A 102 14.39 -4.08 4.33
CA LEU A 102 13.51 -5.09 4.95
C LEU A 102 13.61 -6.46 4.27
N LEU A 103 14.02 -6.49 3.01
CA LEU A 103 14.22 -7.70 2.21
C LEU A 103 15.68 -8.21 2.25
N GLY A 104 16.60 -7.42 2.81
CA GLY A 104 18.02 -7.75 2.85
C GLY A 104 18.69 -7.54 1.48
N ASP A 105 19.81 -8.23 1.27
CA ASP A 105 20.57 -8.14 0.02
C ASP A 105 20.03 -9.04 -1.10
N GLY A 106 19.01 -9.86 -0.84
CA GLY A 106 18.43 -10.79 -1.81
C GLY A 106 19.38 -11.91 -2.28
N HIS A 107 20.59 -12.00 -1.72
CA HIS A 107 21.63 -12.94 -2.14
C HIS A 107 21.77 -14.14 -1.20
N HIS A 108 21.23 -14.04 0.02
CA HIS A 108 21.21 -15.12 0.99
C HIS A 108 19.94 -15.97 0.85
N HIS A 109 19.94 -16.90 -0.11
CA HIS A 109 18.81 -17.82 -0.34
C HIS A 109 18.47 -18.72 0.87
N ASP A 110 19.40 -18.86 1.83
CA ASP A 110 19.22 -19.67 3.03
C ASP A 110 18.36 -18.98 4.09
N VAL A 111 18.13 -17.67 3.98
CA VAL A 111 17.35 -16.89 4.95
C VAL A 111 16.22 -16.16 4.23
N VAL A 112 14.98 -16.62 4.46
CA VAL A 112 13.79 -15.96 3.92
C VAL A 112 13.55 -14.63 4.67
N PRO A 113 13.45 -13.48 3.99
CA PRO A 113 13.19 -12.21 4.66
C PRO A 113 11.81 -12.19 5.33
N LEU A 114 11.67 -11.41 6.42
CA LEU A 114 10.41 -11.30 7.17
C LEU A 114 9.19 -10.93 6.30
N PRO A 115 9.27 -9.95 5.36
CA PRO A 115 8.13 -9.63 4.49
C PRO A 115 7.65 -10.84 3.67
N ILE A 116 8.60 -11.66 3.19
CA ILE A 116 8.31 -12.86 2.40
C ILE A 116 7.68 -13.95 3.28
N GLN A 117 8.16 -14.13 4.51
CA GLN A 117 7.57 -15.09 5.45
C GLN A 117 6.11 -14.74 5.77
N LEU A 118 5.81 -13.46 5.96
CA LEU A 118 4.44 -12.98 6.21
C LEU A 118 3.55 -13.20 4.98
N TYR A 119 4.04 -12.88 3.79
CA TYR A 119 3.32 -13.15 2.55
C TYR A 119 2.97 -14.63 2.41
N ASN A 120 3.96 -15.52 2.59
CA ASN A 120 3.77 -16.97 2.52
C ASN A 120 2.85 -17.52 3.63
N SER A 121 2.67 -16.78 4.72
CA SER A 121 1.73 -17.10 5.79
C SER A 121 0.29 -16.63 5.49
N GLY A 122 0.06 -15.99 4.35
CA GLY A 122 -1.25 -15.53 3.89
C GLY A 122 -1.62 -14.10 4.30
N PHE A 123 -0.63 -13.26 4.63
CA PHE A 123 -0.86 -11.83 4.87
C PHE A 123 -0.71 -11.02 3.58
N ASP A 124 -1.44 -9.91 3.47
CA ASP A 124 -1.27 -8.95 2.38
C ASP A 124 -0.20 -7.93 2.79
N VAL A 125 0.99 -8.02 2.19
CA VAL A 125 2.19 -7.32 2.69
C VAL A 125 2.49 -6.08 1.87
N TYR A 126 2.60 -4.95 2.57
CA TYR A 126 2.94 -3.64 2.05
C TYR A 126 4.25 -3.15 2.69
N LEU A 127 5.15 -2.62 1.88
CA LEU A 127 6.42 -2.03 2.29
C LEU A 127 6.41 -0.55 1.89
N ALA A 128 6.18 0.32 2.87
CA ALA A 128 6.17 1.76 2.65
C ALA A 128 7.57 2.36 2.76
N ASN A 129 7.71 3.59 2.26
CA ASN A 129 8.94 4.35 2.33
C ASN A 129 8.74 5.68 3.06
N ASN A 130 9.77 6.09 3.80
CA ASN A 130 9.82 7.40 4.40
C ASN A 130 10.14 8.46 3.33
N ARG A 131 9.62 9.68 3.49
CA ARG A 131 9.98 10.81 2.64
C ARG A 131 11.50 11.06 2.64
N GLY A 132 12.04 11.47 1.50
CA GLY A 132 13.45 11.75 1.31
C GLY A 132 14.34 10.50 1.16
N THR A 133 13.76 9.31 1.08
CA THR A 133 14.48 8.09 0.70
C THR A 133 14.46 7.90 -0.83
N GLN A 134 15.21 6.92 -1.33
CA GLN A 134 15.39 6.69 -2.77
C GLN A 134 14.06 6.66 -3.56
N TYR A 135 13.03 6.03 -3.00
CA TYR A 135 11.73 5.82 -3.66
C TYR A 135 10.66 6.84 -3.28
N SER A 136 11.00 7.91 -2.55
CA SER A 136 9.99 8.86 -2.05
C SER A 136 10.54 10.29 -2.03
N GLN A 137 10.23 11.05 -3.08
CA GLN A 137 10.75 12.40 -3.36
C GLN A 137 9.64 13.40 -3.66
#